data_AF-A3IUQ2-F1
#
_entry.id   AF-A3IUQ2-F1
#
_cell.length_a   1.000
_cell.length_b   1.000
_cell.length_c   1.000
_cell.angle_alpha   90.00
_cell.angle_beta   90.00
_cell.angle_gamma   90.00
#
_symmetry.space_group_name_H-M   'P 1'
#
loop_
_entity.id
_entity.type
_entity.pdbx_description
1 polymer ?
#
loop_
_entity_poly.entity_id
_entity_poly.type
_entity_poly.pdbx_seq_one_letter_code
_entity_poly.pdbx_strand_id
1 'polypeptide(L)'
;AVDLLGKALQLHIATYLVGKAIQGVTAAYLTRIAGKSFVEYFRQDQDWGDGGMTEVVQRQFQLSRKDEFLKAFVKDAITKVVQPLSDSWEEETEDTTPLKQPPLQQQAVLEEEEDDDW
;
A
#
# COMPACT_ATOMS: atom_id res chain seq x y z
N ALA A 1 -20.36 -18.48 5.37
CA ALA A 1 -19.21 -19.27 4.91
C ALA A 1 -18.49 -18.60 3.72
N VAL A 2 -19.20 -18.29 2.62
CA VAL A 2 -18.62 -17.60 1.45
C VAL A 2 -18.03 -16.23 1.80
N ASP A 3 -18.69 -15.46 2.67
CA ASP A 3 -18.23 -14.13 3.11
C ASP A 3 -16.88 -14.16 3.86
N LEU A 4 -16.66 -15.19 4.68
CA LEU A 4 -15.39 -15.41 5.40
C LEU A 4 -14.25 -15.75 4.43
N LEU A 5 -14.54 -16.50 3.38
CA LEU A 5 -13.57 -16.84 2.35
C LEU A 5 -13.17 -15.61 1.52
N GLY A 6 -14.14 -14.73 1.21
CA GLY A 6 -13.89 -13.44 0.55
C GLY A 6 -12.98 -12.55 1.39
N LYS A 7 -13.28 -12.39 2.69
CA LYS A 7 -12.45 -11.61 3.63
C LYS A 7 -11.04 -12.17 3.78
N ALA A 8 -10.89 -13.50 3.87
CA ALA A 8 -9.58 -14.13 3.93
C ALA A 8 -8.73 -13.90 2.66
N LEU A 9 -9.37 -13.96 1.48
CA LEU A 9 -8.72 -13.70 0.20
C LEU A 9 -8.29 -12.24 0.06
N GLN A 10 -9.15 -11.29 0.45
CA GLN A 10 -8.84 -9.85 0.46
C GLN A 10 -7.64 -9.54 1.35
N LEU A 11 -7.60 -10.08 2.56
CA LEU A 11 -6.45 -9.92 3.47
C LEU A 11 -5.15 -10.47 2.87
N HIS A 12 -5.22 -11.59 2.15
CA HIS A 12 -4.06 -12.17 1.49
C HIS A 12 -3.53 -11.27 0.36
N ILE A 13 -4.42 -10.63 -0.40
CA ILE A 13 -4.03 -9.69 -1.47
C ILE A 13 -3.47 -8.40 -0.88
N ALA A 14 -4.11 -7.83 0.14
CA ALA A 14 -3.64 -6.63 0.82
C ALA A 14 -2.24 -6.83 1.42
N THR A 15 -2.04 -7.92 2.16
CA THR A 15 -0.73 -8.27 2.73
C THR A 15 0.33 -8.50 1.66
N TYR A 16 -0.05 -9.11 0.52
CA TYR A 16 0.84 -9.31 -0.61
C TYR A 16 1.32 -7.98 -1.20
N LEU A 17 0.41 -7.02 -1.42
CA LEU A 17 0.73 -5.71 -1.98
C LEU A 17 1.61 -4.88 -1.04
N VAL A 18 1.30 -4.86 0.26
CA VAL A 18 2.15 -4.23 1.29
C VAL A 18 3.56 -4.83 1.27
N GLY A 19 3.68 -6.16 1.16
CA GLY A 19 4.97 -6.83 1.00
C GLY A 19 5.72 -6.37 -0.26
N LYS A 20 5.02 -6.19 -1.39
CA LYS A 20 5.60 -5.66 -2.63
C LYS A 20 6.04 -4.20 -2.52
N ALA A 21 5.29 -3.37 -1.80
CA ALA A 21 5.67 -1.98 -1.55
C ALA A 21 7.01 -1.91 -0.79
N ILE A 22 7.15 -2.68 0.30
CA ILE A 22 8.39 -2.73 1.08
C ILE A 22 9.57 -3.21 0.22
N GLN A 23 9.37 -4.23 -0.61
CA GLN A 23 10.38 -4.71 -1.56
C GLN A 23 10.77 -3.62 -2.58
N GLY A 24 9.80 -2.86 -3.09
CA GLY A 24 10.04 -1.75 -4.00
C GLY A 24 10.85 -0.62 -3.37
N VAL A 25 10.51 -0.24 -2.14
CA VAL A 25 11.25 0.77 -1.36
C VAL A 25 12.69 0.31 -1.09
N THR A 26 12.86 -0.97 -0.74
CA THR A 26 14.17 -1.57 -0.52
C THR A 26 15.01 -1.57 -1.79
N ALA A 27 14.42 -1.99 -2.92
CA ALA A 27 15.09 -1.97 -4.21
C ALA A 27 15.51 -0.55 -4.60
N ALA A 28 14.62 0.44 -4.46
CA ALA A 28 14.93 1.84 -4.74
C ALA A 28 16.09 2.37 -3.89
N TYR A 29 16.14 2.02 -2.59
CA TYR A 29 17.27 2.37 -1.73
C TYR A 29 18.59 1.74 -2.22
N LEU A 30 18.58 0.44 -2.52
CA LEU A 30 19.76 -0.25 -3.04
C LEU A 30 20.22 0.33 -4.39
N THR A 31 19.29 0.67 -5.29
CA THR A 31 19.58 1.35 -6.55
C THR A 31 20.26 2.70 -6.33
N ARG A 32 19.83 3.49 -5.34
CA ARG A 32 20.48 4.75 -4.99
C ARG A 32 21.93 4.54 -4.53
N ILE A 33 22.18 3.53 -3.68
CA ILE A 33 23.54 3.21 -3.23
C ILE A 33 24.41 2.79 -4.40
N ALA A 34 23.93 1.86 -5.23
CA ALA A 34 24.64 1.40 -6.41
C ALA A 34 24.96 2.55 -7.37
N GLY A 35 24.02 3.47 -7.60
CA GLY A 35 24.24 4.66 -8.41
C GLY A 35 25.34 5.57 -7.86
N LYS A 36 25.35 5.84 -6.54
CA LYS A 36 26.42 6.62 -5.90
C LYS A 36 27.77 5.92 -6.01
N SER A 37 27.81 4.59 -5.86
CA SER A 37 29.03 3.80 -6.02
C SER A 37 29.59 3.88 -7.44
N PHE A 38 28.74 3.85 -8.47
CA PHE A 38 29.19 4.02 -9.85
C PHE A 38 29.72 5.43 -10.14
N VAL A 39 29.05 6.46 -9.63
CA VAL A 39 29.53 7.84 -9.80
C VAL A 39 30.91 8.01 -9.18
N GLU A 40 31.14 7.44 -8.00
CA GLU A 40 32.44 7.50 -7.32
C GLU A 40 33.55 6.84 -8.14
N TYR A 41 33.26 5.68 -8.74
CA TYR A 41 34.19 5.00 -9.62
C TYR A 41 34.64 5.83 -10.82
N PHE A 42 33.68 6.41 -11.54
CA PHE A 42 34.02 7.24 -12.70
C PHE A 42 34.76 8.52 -12.29
N ARG A 43 34.61 8.99 -11.04
CA ARG A 43 35.36 10.13 -10.50
C ARG A 43 36.78 9.78 -10.09
N GLN A 44 37.06 8.53 -9.77
CA GLN A 44 38.38 8.03 -9.38
C GLN A 44 39.15 7.46 -10.57
N ASP A 45 38.99 8.03 -11.77
CA ASP A 45 39.63 7.56 -13.01
C ASP A 45 39.40 6.08 -13.33
N GLN A 46 38.23 5.55 -12.93
CA GLN A 46 37.91 4.13 -13.07
C GLN A 46 38.82 3.21 -12.23
N ASP A 47 39.39 3.75 -11.16
CA ASP A 47 40.02 2.96 -10.10
C ASP A 47 38.98 2.65 -9.02
N TRP A 48 38.93 1.40 -8.61
CA TRP A 48 38.08 0.93 -7.52
C TRP A 48 38.80 0.93 -6.16
N GLY A 49 40.10 1.25 -6.15
CA GLY A 49 40.99 1.05 -5.02
C GLY A 49 41.30 -0.42 -4.76
N ASP A 50 42.18 -0.67 -3.80
CA ASP A 50 42.72 -2.01 -3.50
C ASP A 50 41.64 -3.07 -3.18
N GLY A 51 40.50 -2.66 -2.60
CA GLY A 51 39.37 -3.54 -2.28
C GLY A 51 38.33 -3.70 -3.39
N GLY A 52 38.51 -3.07 -4.54
CA GLY A 52 37.61 -3.19 -5.69
C GLY A 52 36.20 -2.61 -5.45
N MET A 53 35.29 -2.92 -6.37
CA MET A 53 33.87 -2.49 -6.30
C MET A 53 33.21 -2.79 -4.94
N THR A 54 33.52 -3.93 -4.33
CA THR A 54 32.93 -4.36 -3.07
C THR A 54 33.22 -3.36 -1.95
N GLU A 55 34.46 -2.88 -1.85
CA GLU A 55 34.83 -1.89 -0.83
C GLU A 55 34.11 -0.55 -1.06
N VAL A 56 34.05 -0.09 -2.32
CA VAL A 56 33.37 1.16 -2.68
C VAL A 56 31.88 1.10 -2.35
N VAL A 57 31.20 0.00 -2.68
CA VAL A 57 29.79 -0.22 -2.33
C VAL A 57 29.60 -0.26 -0.82
N GLN A 58 30.46 -0.96 -0.09
CA GLN A 58 30.36 -1.06 1.36
C GLN A 58 30.56 0.31 2.03
N ARG A 59 31.50 1.11 1.54
CA ARG A 59 31.73 2.49 2.00
C ARG A 59 30.51 3.37 1.74
N GLN A 60 29.95 3.35 0.52
CA GLN A 60 28.75 4.13 0.19
C GLN A 60 27.52 3.68 0.99
N PHE A 61 27.40 2.38 1.26
CA PHE A 61 26.34 1.84 2.10
C PHE A 61 26.49 2.29 3.57
N GLN A 62 27.70 2.27 4.13
CA GLN A 62 27.95 2.73 5.50
C GLN A 62 27.75 4.24 5.65
N LEU A 63 28.22 5.04 4.68
CA LEU A 63 28.00 6.48 4.63
C LEU A 63 26.50 6.79 4.57
N SER A 64 25.77 6.11 3.69
CA SER A 64 24.32 6.32 3.57
C SER A 64 23.51 5.77 4.75
N ARG A 65 24.00 4.77 5.49
CA ARG A 65 23.32 4.25 6.69
C ARG A 65 23.40 5.22 7.87
N LYS A 66 24.49 5.99 7.95
CA LYS A 66 24.68 7.07 8.95
C LYS A 66 24.02 8.39 8.54
N ASP A 67 23.56 8.47 7.29
CA ASP A 67 22.94 9.64 6.71
C ASP A 67 21.51 9.82 7.25
N GLU A 68 21.17 11.06 7.59
CA GLU A 68 19.81 11.46 7.96
C GLU A 68 18.82 11.20 6.82
N PHE A 69 19.33 11.17 5.58
CA PHE A 69 18.58 10.76 4.41
C PHE A 69 17.87 9.41 4.57
N LEU A 70 18.53 8.35 5.06
CA LEU A 70 17.89 7.02 5.13
C LEU A 70 16.68 7.05 6.07
N LYS A 71 16.80 7.76 7.19
CA LYS A 71 15.69 7.90 8.15
C LYS A 71 14.52 8.67 7.53
N ALA A 72 14.81 9.80 6.89
CA ALA A 72 13.80 10.60 6.20
C ALA A 72 13.14 9.83 5.04
N PHE A 73 13.94 9.11 4.25
CA PHE A 73 13.47 8.30 3.13
C PHE A 73 12.57 7.15 3.58
N VAL A 74 12.95 6.40 4.61
CA VAL A 74 12.11 5.32 5.14
C VAL A 74 10.81 5.88 5.70
N LYS A 75 10.88 7.00 6.44
CA LYS A 75 9.67 7.68 6.95
C LYS A 75 8.75 8.09 5.80
N ASP A 76 9.28 8.77 4.78
CA ASP A 76 8.53 9.20 3.61
C ASP A 76 7.96 8.02 2.83
N ALA A 77 8.72 6.94 2.68
CA ALA A 77 8.26 5.74 1.98
C ALA A 77 7.13 5.05 2.74
N ILE A 78 7.20 4.98 4.07
CA ILE A 78 6.11 4.47 4.90
C ILE A 78 4.87 5.35 4.69
N THR A 79 5.00 6.66 4.80
CA THR A 79 3.85 7.58 4.72
C THR A 79 3.25 7.71 3.32
N LYS A 80 4.05 7.62 2.26
CA LYS A 80 3.60 7.89 0.88
C LYS A 80 3.35 6.65 0.06
N VAL A 81 3.87 5.50 0.46
CA VAL A 81 3.78 4.26 -0.32
C VAL A 81 3.17 3.13 0.49
N VAL A 82 3.61 2.91 1.74
CA VAL A 82 3.14 1.75 2.51
C VAL A 82 1.78 2.03 3.17
N GLN A 83 1.64 3.14 3.91
CA GLN A 83 0.39 3.52 4.58
C GLN A 83 -0.78 3.67 3.61
N PRO A 84 -0.67 4.43 2.50
CA PRO A 84 -1.79 4.59 1.58
C PRO A 84 -2.22 3.28 0.94
N LEU A 85 -1.28 2.34 0.75
CA LEU A 85 -1.55 1.01 0.21
C LEU A 85 -2.05 0.02 1.26
N SER A 86 -2.00 0.36 2.54
CA SER A 86 -2.64 -0.39 3.62
C SER A 86 -4.05 0.14 3.85
N ASP A 87 -4.18 1.46 3.96
CA ASP A 87 -5.43 2.16 4.29
C ASP A 87 -6.47 2.03 3.16
N SER A 88 -6.02 2.03 1.89
CA SER A 88 -6.91 1.90 0.71
C SER A 88 -7.70 0.58 0.66
N TRP A 89 -7.29 -0.44 1.42
CA TRP A 89 -7.97 -1.74 1.47
C TRP A 89 -8.81 -1.94 2.73
N GLU A 90 -8.58 -1.13 3.78
CA GLU A 90 -9.43 -1.14 4.97
C GLU A 90 -10.80 -0.49 4.65
N GLU A 91 -10.81 0.59 3.88
CA GLU A 91 -12.05 1.29 3.48
C GLU A 91 -12.98 0.45 2.58
N GLU A 92 -12.44 -0.46 1.76
CA GLU A 92 -13.24 -1.30 0.84
C GLU A 92 -13.98 -2.46 1.56
N THR A 93 -13.72 -2.67 2.86
CA THR A 93 -14.33 -3.75 3.66
C THR A 93 -15.44 -3.28 4.60
N GLU A 94 -15.64 -1.97 4.78
CA GLU A 94 -16.71 -1.41 5.63
C GLU A 94 -18.02 -1.14 4.88
N ASP A 95 -18.04 -1.19 3.54
CA ASP A 95 -19.24 -0.92 2.75
C ASP A 95 -20.11 -2.17 2.52
N THR A 96 -20.40 -2.91 3.60
CA THR A 96 -21.66 -3.64 3.68
C THR A 96 -22.69 -2.72 4.32
N THR A 97 -23.06 -1.64 3.63
CA THR A 97 -24.27 -0.91 3.98
C THR A 97 -25.43 -1.94 3.92
N PRO A 98 -26.15 -2.23 5.01
CA PRO A 98 -27.36 -3.03 4.89
C PRO A 98 -28.27 -2.24 3.95
N LEU A 99 -28.71 -2.85 2.85
CA LEU A 99 -29.71 -2.27 1.96
C LEU A 99 -30.84 -1.76 2.86
N LYS A 100 -30.94 -0.43 2.99
CA LYS A 100 -32.02 0.24 3.70
C LYS A 100 -33.30 -0.18 2.98
N GLN A 101 -33.98 -1.18 3.49
CA GLN A 101 -35.29 -1.56 3.01
C GLN A 101 -36.15 -0.29 3.09
N PRO A 102 -36.81 0.13 1.99
CA PRO A 102 -37.76 1.22 2.08
C PRO A 102 -38.77 0.87 3.17
N PRO A 103 -39.18 1.82 4.03
CA PRO A 103 -40.19 1.53 5.03
C PRO A 103 -41.43 1.00 4.29
N LEU A 104 -41.86 -0.21 4.66
CA LEU A 104 -43.14 -0.75 4.24
C LEU A 104 -44.19 0.26 4.67
N GLN A 105 -44.69 1.05 3.72
CA GLN A 105 -45.76 1.99 3.93
C GLN A 105 -47.01 1.16 4.20
N GLN A 106 -47.29 0.97 5.49
CA GLN A 106 -48.53 0.41 5.97
C GLN A 106 -49.59 1.52 5.95
N GLN A 107 -50.36 1.60 4.87
CA GLN A 107 -51.70 2.19 4.75
C GLN A 107 -52.09 2.14 3.26
N ALA A 108 -53.27 1.71 2.84
CA ALA A 108 -54.55 1.69 3.51
C ALA A 108 -55.36 0.47 3.09
N VAL A 109 -56.05 -0.14 4.07
CA VAL A 109 -57.34 -0.76 3.84
C VAL A 109 -58.22 0.38 3.32
N LEU A 110 -58.53 0.37 2.02
CA LEU A 110 -59.63 1.15 1.52
C LEU A 110 -60.88 0.34 1.78
N GLU A 111 -61.71 0.96 2.61
CA GLU A 111 -63.05 0.56 3.01
C GLU A 111 -63.87 0.16 1.79
N GLU A 112 -64.72 -0.84 2.00
CA GLU A 112 -65.74 -1.29 1.06
C GLU A 112 -66.55 -0.08 0.57
N GLU A 113 -66.44 0.26 -0.71
CA GLU A 113 -67.44 1.11 -1.36
C GLU A 113 -68.70 0.25 -1.54
N GLU A 114 -69.67 0.47 -0.66
CA GLU A 114 -71.08 0.17 -0.89
C GLU A 114 -71.54 0.90 -2.16
N ASP A 115 -71.49 0.20 -3.31
CA ASP A 115 -72.22 0.61 -4.51
C ASP A 115 -73.62 -0.04 -4.50
N ASP A 116 -74.51 0.54 -3.69
CA ASP A 116 -75.96 0.48 -3.90
C ASP A 116 -76.35 1.59 -4.89
N ASP A 117 -76.67 1.23 -6.15
CA ASP A 117 -77.81 1.76 -6.93
C ASP A 117 -77.77 1.28 -8.40
N TRP A 118 -78.53 0.21 -8.71
CA TRP A 118 -79.55 0.18 -9.78
C TRP A 118 -80.47 -1.06 -9.67
#